data_AF-F1CZP0-F1
#
_entry.id   AF-F1CZP0-F1
#
_cell.length_a   1.000
_cell.length_b   1.000
_cell.length_c   1.000
_cell.angle_alpha   90.00
_cell.angle_beta   90.00
_cell.angle_gamma   90.00
#
_symmetry.space_group_name_H-M   'P 1'
#
loop_
_entity.id
_entity.type
_entity.pdbx_description
1 polymer ?
#
loop_
_entity_poly.entity_id
_entity_poly.type
_entity_poly.pdbx_seq_one_letter_code
_entity_poly.pdbx_strand_id
1 'polypeptide(L)'
;ENGSPVKQYTLRISNGSSSQVCAVQVKLNATIKDKWNLELVSSDIYRTPSWMTIAPGGVAEQAGYIAYGDSVPTVSSVQNC
;
A
#
# COMPACT_ATOMS: atom_id res chain seq x y z
N GLU A 1 -1.95 -6.68 -21.38
CA GLU A 1 -2.40 -5.30 -21.66
C GLU A 1 -3.63 -5.36 -22.57
N ASN A 2 -4.83 -5.45 -22.00
CA ASN A 2 -6.06 -5.82 -22.72
C ASN A 2 -7.09 -4.67 -22.78
N GLY A 3 -6.64 -3.44 -23.04
CA GLY A 3 -7.55 -2.29 -23.20
C GLY A 3 -8.17 -1.74 -21.91
N SER A 4 -7.85 -2.30 -20.74
CA SER A 4 -8.25 -1.72 -19.45
C SER A 4 -7.56 -0.36 -19.23
N PRO A 5 -8.27 0.65 -18.67
CA PRO A 5 -7.67 1.96 -18.42
C PRO A 5 -6.52 1.86 -17.42
N VAL A 6 -5.46 2.64 -17.65
CA VAL A 6 -4.33 2.75 -16.73
C VAL A 6 -4.66 3.85 -15.71
N LYS A 7 -4.62 3.51 -14.43
CA LYS A 7 -4.96 4.42 -13.33
C LYS A 7 -3.82 4.49 -12.32
N GLN A 8 -3.55 5.68 -11.82
CA GLN A 8 -2.56 5.92 -10.78
C GLN A 8 -3.28 6.11 -9.43
N TYR A 9 -2.75 5.47 -8.39
CA TYR A 9 -3.30 5.47 -7.05
C TYR A 9 -2.23 5.88 -6.03
N THR A 10 -2.60 6.79 -5.13
CA THR A 10 -1.85 7.07 -3.90
C THR A 10 -2.54 6.34 -2.75
N LEU A 11 -1.77 5.57 -1.97
CA LEU A 11 -2.28 4.93 -0.77
C LEU A 11 -2.33 5.94 0.36
N ARG A 12 -3.52 6.17 0.91
CA ARG A 12 -3.70 6.92 2.16
C ARG A 12 -3.91 5.94 3.30
N ILE A 13 -2.92 5.84 4.19
CA ILE A 13 -2.89 4.88 5.29
C ILE A 13 -2.98 5.63 6.61
N SER A 14 -4.06 5.44 7.36
CA SER A 14 -4.25 6.02 8.69
C SER A 14 -3.97 5.01 9.80
N ASN A 15 -3.24 5.43 10.83
CA ASN A 15 -3.03 4.64 12.03
C ASN A 15 -4.02 5.08 13.12
N GLY A 16 -5.13 4.36 13.25
CA GLY A 16 -6.11 4.60 14.32
C GLY A 16 -5.77 3.92 15.66
N SER A 17 -4.62 3.25 15.77
CA SER A 17 -4.21 2.55 16.99
C SER A 17 -3.41 3.44 17.93
N SER A 18 -3.12 2.93 19.13
CA SER A 18 -2.26 3.60 20.13
C SER A 18 -0.76 3.31 19.97
N SER A 19 -0.37 2.42 19.04
CA SER A 19 1.02 2.02 18.81
C SER A 19 1.57 2.61 17.51
N GLN A 20 2.89 2.82 17.42
CA GLN A 20 3.50 3.22 16.16
C GLN A 20 3.45 2.05 15.17
N VAL A 21 3.10 2.32 13.91
CA VAL A 21 3.12 1.31 12.85
C VAL A 21 4.42 1.46 12.07
N CYS A 22 5.19 0.38 11.95
CA CYS A 22 6.48 0.34 11.26
C CYS A 22 6.38 -0.21 9.83
N ALA A 23 5.36 -1.02 9.53
CA ALA A 23 5.08 -1.49 8.18
C ALA A 23 3.63 -1.96 8.04
N VAL A 24 3.08 -1.82 6.83
CA VAL A 24 1.78 -2.36 6.45
C VAL A 24 1.96 -3.24 5.23
N GLN A 25 1.41 -4.46 5.28
CA GLN A 25 1.25 -5.28 4.11
C GLN A 25 -0.14 -5.08 3.52
N VAL A 26 -0.21 -4.82 2.23
CA VAL A 26 -1.44 -4.57 1.48
C VAL A 26 -1.52 -5.49 0.27
N LYS A 27 -2.71 -5.99 -0.01
CA LYS A 27 -3.05 -6.56 -1.31
C LYS A 27 -3.70 -5.48 -2.15
N LEU A 28 -3.15 -5.21 -3.34
CA LEU A 28 -3.64 -4.11 -4.18
C LEU A 28 -4.89 -4.48 -4.97
N ASN A 29 -5.16 -5.79 -5.18
CA ASN A 29 -6.36 -6.29 -5.87
C ASN A 29 -6.51 -5.79 -7.32
N ALA A 30 -5.40 -5.55 -8.01
CA ALA A 30 -5.36 -5.20 -9.42
C ALA A 30 -4.05 -5.69 -10.07
N THR A 31 -4.02 -5.75 -11.40
CA THR A 31 -2.77 -6.00 -12.13
C THR A 31 -1.91 -4.74 -12.10
N ILE A 32 -0.72 -4.84 -11.53
CA ILE A 32 0.18 -3.70 -11.29
C ILE A 32 1.07 -3.46 -12.51
N LYS A 33 1.07 -2.22 -12.99
CA LYS A 33 1.96 -1.72 -14.04
C LYS A 33 3.27 -1.20 -13.45
N ASP A 34 3.17 -0.41 -12.38
CA ASP A 34 4.32 0.19 -11.69
C ASP A 34 4.00 0.51 -10.23
N LYS A 35 5.01 0.74 -9.40
CA LYS A 35 4.85 1.07 -7.97
C LYS A 35 6.02 1.88 -7.41
N TRP A 36 5.76 2.67 -6.38
CA TRP A 36 6.79 3.36 -5.60
C TRP A 36 6.52 3.20 -4.11
N ASN A 37 7.60 3.16 -3.32
CA ASN A 37 7.55 2.97 -1.86
C ASN A 37 6.68 1.76 -1.45
N LEU A 38 6.74 0.69 -2.25
CA LEU A 38 6.09 -0.59 -2.03
C LEU A 38 7.03 -1.72 -2.49
N GLU A 39 7.29 -2.65 -1.59
CA GLU A 39 8.13 -3.83 -1.84
C GLU A 39 7.25 -5.06 -2.02
N LEU A 40 7.50 -5.87 -3.04
CA LEU A 40 6.74 -7.12 -3.23
C LEU A 40 7.25 -8.18 -2.24
N VAL A 41 6.36 -8.72 -1.41
CA VAL A 41 6.70 -9.75 -0.40
C VAL A 41 6.31 -11.15 -0.89
N SER A 42 5.16 -11.29 -1.54
CA SER A 42 4.69 -12.56 -2.11
C SER A 42 3.55 -12.31 -3.09
N SER A 43 3.55 -12.93 -4.26
CA SER A 43 2.51 -12.84 -5.31
C SER A 43 1.87 -11.45 -5.49
N ASP A 44 0.84 -11.11 -4.71
CA ASP A 44 0.09 -9.84 -4.76
C ASP A 44 0.12 -9.02 -3.46
N ILE A 45 0.97 -9.40 -2.51
CA ILE A 45 1.16 -8.75 -1.22
C ILE A 45 2.38 -7.83 -1.32
N TYR A 46 2.12 -6.54 -1.10
CA TYR A 46 3.11 -5.48 -1.09
C TYR A 46 3.27 -4.95 0.32
N ARG A 47 4.47 -4.49 0.66
CA ARG A 47 4.80 -3.96 1.98
C ARG A 47 5.33 -2.53 1.85
N THR A 48 4.89 -1.66 2.77
CA THR A 48 5.46 -0.32 2.91
C THR A 48 6.88 -0.40 3.50
N PRO A 49 7.83 0.43 3.04
CA PRO A 49 9.20 0.39 3.53
C PRO A 49 9.26 0.77 5.02
N SER A 50 10.28 0.28 5.72
CA SER A 50 10.41 0.44 7.17
C SER A 50 10.58 1.88 7.65
N TRP A 51 11.07 2.78 6.78
CA TRP A 51 11.15 4.22 7.08
C TRP A 51 9.77 4.90 7.06
N MET A 52 8.75 4.27 6.47
CA MET A 52 7.39 4.80 6.40
C MET A 52 6.61 4.47 7.67
N THR A 53 7.14 4.93 8.81
CA THR A 53 6.50 4.76 10.11
C THR A 53 5.31 5.69 10.25
N ILE A 54 4.23 5.22 10.89
CA ILE A 54 3.01 5.99 11.12
C ILE A 54 2.76 6.08 12.63
N ALA A 55 2.89 7.27 13.21
CA ALA A 55 2.59 7.52 14.61
C ALA A 55 1.10 7.25 14.93
N PRO A 56 0.74 7.01 16.21
CA PRO A 56 -0.66 6.95 16.64
C PRO A 56 -1.46 8.19 16.16
N GLY A 57 -2.60 7.97 15.51
CA GLY A 57 -3.43 9.01 14.90
C GLY A 57 -2.87 9.60 13.59
N GLY A 58 -1.69 9.17 13.16
CA GLY A 58 -1.00 9.68 11.97
C GLY A 58 -1.55 9.14 10.65
N VAL A 59 -1.14 9.76 9.55
CA VAL A 59 -1.47 9.36 8.18
C VAL A 59 -0.20 9.36 7.32
N ALA A 60 -0.05 8.34 6.47
CA ALA A 60 0.99 8.23 5.46
C ALA A 60 0.39 8.21 4.05
N GLU A 61 1.01 8.94 3.13
CA GLU A 61 0.58 9.11 1.72
C GLU A 61 1.76 8.99 0.73
N GLN A 62 2.89 8.43 1.20
CA GLN A 62 4.13 8.35 0.42
C GLN A 62 4.16 7.16 -0.56
N ALA A 63 3.29 6.16 -0.38
CA ALA A 63 3.25 4.95 -1.19
C ALA A 63 2.15 4.99 -2.25
N GLY A 64 2.39 4.35 -3.39
CA GLY A 64 1.39 4.28 -4.45
C GLY A 64 1.81 3.39 -5.62
N TYR A 65 0.90 3.28 -6.58
CA TYR A 65 1.02 2.33 -7.69
C TYR A 65 0.22 2.77 -8.91
N ILE A 66 0.58 2.22 -10.06
CA ILE A 66 -0.16 2.31 -11.31
C ILE A 66 -0.72 0.92 -11.59
N ALA A 67 -2.02 0.83 -11.87
CA ALA A 67 -2.71 -0.43 -12.16
C ALA A 67 -3.52 -0.37 -13.45
N TYR A 68 -3.78 -1.55 -14.03
CA TYR A 68 -4.74 -1.73 -15.10
C TYR A 68 -6.12 -2.01 -14.50
N GLY A 69 -7.11 -1.17 -14.82
CA GLY A 69 -8.47 -1.27 -14.28
C GLY A 69 -8.62 -0.63 -12.91
N ASP A 70 -9.76 -0.90 -12.27
CA ASP A 70 -10.05 -0.43 -10.92
C ASP A 70 -9.35 -1.28 -9.85
N SER A 71 -8.99 -0.62 -8.75
CA SER A 71 -8.21 -1.20 -7.68
C SER A 71 -8.77 -0.74 -6.33
N VAL A 72 -9.04 -1.71 -5.45
CA VAL A 72 -9.49 -1.49 -4.08
C VAL A 72 -8.56 -2.25 -3.14
N PRO A 73 -7.53 -1.59 -2.58
CA PRO A 73 -6.57 -2.26 -1.72
C PRO A 73 -7.18 -2.79 -0.43
N THR A 74 -6.64 -3.89 0.08
CA THR A 74 -7.00 -4.46 1.38
C THR A 74 -5.74 -4.61 2.25
N VAL A 75 -5.85 -4.30 3.53
CA VAL A 75 -4.77 -4.54 4.50
C VAL A 75 -4.69 -6.04 4.78
N SER A 76 -3.51 -6.63 4.62
CA SER A 76 -3.23 -8.03 4.91
C SER A 76 -2.64 -8.23 6.30
N SER A 77 -1.72 -7.35 6.71
CA SER A 77 -1.14 -7.37 8.06
C SER A 77 -0.56 -6.00 8.41
N VAL A 78 -0.46 -5.74 9.71
CA VAL A 78 0.13 -4.53 10.29
C VAL A 78 1.24 -4.95 11.22
N GLN A 79 2.42 -4.34 11.07
CA GLN A 79 3.53 -4.51 12.00
C GLN A 79 3.69 -3.24 12.83
N ASN A 80 3.49 -3.39 14.13
CA ASN A 80 3.81 -2.33 15.09
C ASN A 80 5.31 -2.29 15.37
N CYS A 81 5.76 -1.09 15.75
CA CYS A 81 6.90 -0.91 16.62
C CYS A 81 6.39 -0.97 18.07
#